data_AF-A2FEV9-F1
#
_entry.id   AF-A2FEV9-F1
#
_cell.length_a   1.000
_cell.length_b   1.000
_cell.length_c   1.000
_cell.angle_alpha   90.00
_cell.angle_beta   90.00
_cell.angle_gamma   90.00
#
_symmetry.space_group_name_H-M   'P 1'
#
loop_
_entity.id
_entity.type
_entity.pdbx_description
1 polymer ?
#
loop_
_entity_poly.entity_id
_entity_poly.type
_entity_poly.pdbx_seq_one_letter_code
_entity_poly.pdbx_strand_id
1 'polypeptide(L)'
;MYPNSIHCDITGVDHKIVTATQNVEEFLTWVQKMIGEMCQGKRICVSLDCEGFNLGAIPNSLGLIQIAQCYADDVFDPNVETPIPLNIQPGFMVKIPNCPEVYDGLSALLTQDNIRIICFDFICDFASMTEVGIKINFENAFDTQTFGCKGTYFPNRSLKEVCENGNLCEEYDLCIEAIKQKKSFDFAKFTYECRNEIAPFEKMLSEDFWRYSCHDIVLTALAGISAITKYGTDNVIEYSKDKAKKFEEFQKQYGILAPSIAKNASFTASHVDQLKRSSKLKFAYSNFSRAWCIVQGYDMMDPDTKKSLKHPKEYFVECCENAAKFIEENAPKQ
;
A
#
# COMPACT_ATOMS: atom_id res chain seq x y z
N MET A 1 15.96 -19.17 1.07
CA MET A 1 16.30 -18.61 -0.26
C MET A 1 15.00 -18.15 -0.88
N TYR A 2 14.92 -16.90 -1.33
CA TYR A 2 13.69 -16.38 -1.96
C TYR A 2 13.50 -16.99 -3.35
N PRO A 3 12.27 -17.04 -3.88
CA PRO A 3 12.06 -17.40 -5.28
C PRO A 3 12.83 -16.44 -6.21
N ASN A 4 13.17 -16.88 -7.42
CA ASN A 4 13.76 -15.97 -8.41
C ASN A 4 12.71 -15.00 -8.97
N SER A 5 11.51 -15.52 -9.20
CA SER A 5 10.34 -14.82 -9.70
C SER A 5 9.08 -15.45 -9.13
N ILE A 6 7.96 -14.74 -9.25
CA ILE A 6 6.62 -15.21 -8.93
C ILE A 6 5.71 -15.05 -10.16
N HIS A 7 4.95 -16.09 -10.48
CA HIS A 7 3.99 -16.07 -11.58
C HIS A 7 2.70 -15.38 -11.15
N CYS A 8 2.14 -14.51 -12.01
CA CYS A 8 0.84 -13.90 -11.80
C CYS A 8 -0.23 -14.68 -12.53
N ASP A 9 -1.13 -15.34 -11.80
CA ASP A 9 -2.19 -16.15 -12.41
C ASP A 9 -3.25 -15.30 -13.15
N ILE A 10 -3.30 -14.00 -12.86
CA ILE A 10 -4.26 -13.08 -13.50
C ILE A 10 -3.81 -12.73 -14.92
N THR A 11 -2.52 -12.44 -15.11
CA THR A 11 -1.98 -11.89 -16.36
C THR A 11 -1.04 -12.85 -17.09
N GLY A 12 -0.64 -13.94 -16.44
CA GLY A 12 0.31 -14.93 -16.97
C GLY A 12 1.76 -14.43 -17.01
N VAL A 13 2.06 -13.26 -16.44
CA VAL A 13 3.42 -12.70 -16.44
C VAL A 13 4.19 -13.06 -15.17
N ASP A 14 5.51 -13.15 -15.27
CA ASP A 14 6.39 -13.37 -14.12
C ASP A 14 6.95 -12.04 -13.61
N HIS A 15 6.88 -11.82 -12.30
CA HIS A 15 7.52 -10.70 -11.62
C HIS A 15 8.79 -11.17 -10.90
N LYS A 16 9.93 -10.53 -11.15
CA LYS A 16 11.22 -10.90 -10.54
C LYS A 16 11.29 -10.42 -9.09
N ILE A 17 11.85 -11.23 -8.20
CA ILE A 17 12.10 -10.83 -6.80
C ILE A 17 13.50 -10.22 -6.71
N VAL A 18 13.58 -8.96 -6.30
CA VAL A 18 14.84 -8.23 -6.14
C VAL A 18 15.23 -8.24 -4.67
N THR A 19 16.46 -8.67 -4.41
CA THR A 19 17.08 -8.63 -3.08
C THR A 19 18.49 -8.09 -3.22
N ALA A 20 19.18 -7.81 -2.12
CA ALA A 20 20.55 -7.32 -2.16
C ALA A 20 21.54 -8.24 -2.93
N THR A 21 21.17 -9.50 -3.19
CA THR A 21 22.01 -10.47 -3.89
C THR A 21 21.35 -11.08 -5.14
N GLN A 22 20.18 -10.61 -5.56
CA GLN A 22 19.40 -11.24 -6.63
C GLN A 22 18.65 -10.21 -7.47
N ASN A 23 18.69 -10.37 -8.80
CA ASN A 23 17.97 -9.57 -9.80
C ASN A 23 18.20 -8.04 -9.77
N VAL A 24 19.26 -7.57 -9.11
CA VAL A 24 19.59 -6.13 -9.02
C VAL A 24 19.91 -5.56 -10.39
N GLU A 25 20.73 -6.24 -11.18
CA GLU A 25 21.15 -5.75 -12.50
C GLU A 25 19.95 -5.64 -13.46
N GLU A 26 19.06 -6.63 -13.47
CA GLU A 26 17.88 -6.58 -14.33
C GLU A 26 16.88 -5.52 -13.89
N PHE A 27 16.74 -5.30 -12.58
CA PHE A 27 15.93 -4.19 -12.06
C PHE A 27 16.49 -2.84 -12.53
N LEU A 28 17.80 -2.61 -12.38
CA LEU A 28 18.43 -1.36 -12.79
C LEU A 28 18.37 -1.17 -14.32
N THR A 29 18.53 -2.25 -15.08
CA THR A 29 18.36 -2.21 -16.54
C THR A 29 16.94 -1.83 -16.94
N TRP A 30 15.92 -2.37 -16.25
CA TRP A 30 14.53 -2.00 -16.47
C TRP A 30 14.28 -0.53 -16.12
N VAL A 31 14.78 -0.05 -14.99
CA VAL A 31 14.70 1.37 -14.59
C VAL A 31 15.29 2.27 -15.68
N GLN A 32 16.51 1.98 -16.16
CA GLN A 32 17.17 2.79 -17.19
C GLN A 32 16.40 2.77 -18.52
N LYS A 33 15.81 1.63 -18.90
CA LYS A 33 14.95 1.53 -20.08
C LYS A 33 13.73 2.46 -19.95
N MET A 34 13.02 2.39 -18.82
CA MET A 34 11.82 3.22 -18.57
C MET A 34 12.16 4.72 -18.58
N ILE A 35 13.26 5.12 -17.92
CA ILE A 35 13.74 6.50 -17.95
C ILE A 35 14.09 6.93 -19.38
N GLY A 36 14.79 6.07 -20.15
CA GLY A 36 15.12 6.34 -21.55
C GLY A 36 13.89 6.57 -22.43
N GLU A 37 12.85 5.77 -22.26
CA GLU A 37 11.56 5.93 -22.95
C GLU A 37 10.87 7.26 -22.54
N MET A 38 10.88 7.61 -21.26
CA MET A 38 10.31 8.88 -20.78
C MET A 38 11.05 10.12 -21.27
N CYS A 39 12.39 10.04 -21.38
CA CYS A 39 13.23 11.08 -21.99
C CYS A 39 12.92 11.28 -23.49
N GLN A 40 12.36 10.28 -24.16
CA GLN A 40 11.88 10.39 -25.55
C GLN A 40 10.44 10.93 -25.64
N GLY A 41 9.84 11.33 -24.52
CA GLY A 41 8.51 11.92 -24.44
C GLY A 41 7.38 10.91 -24.24
N LYS A 42 7.68 9.62 -24.07
CA LYS A 42 6.67 8.61 -23.76
C LYS A 42 6.17 8.80 -22.32
N ARG A 43 4.86 8.66 -22.10
CA ARG A 43 4.32 8.60 -20.74
C ARG A 43 4.33 7.15 -20.27
N ILE A 44 4.76 6.89 -19.04
CA ILE A 44 4.79 5.53 -18.50
C ILE A 44 3.88 5.47 -17.28
N CYS A 45 2.97 4.50 -17.26
CA CYS A 45 2.17 4.21 -16.08
C CYS A 45 2.74 2.99 -15.37
N VAL A 46 2.94 3.11 -14.07
CA VAL A 46 3.38 1.99 -13.21
C VAL A 46 2.33 1.77 -12.13
N SER A 47 1.93 0.53 -11.93
CA SER A 47 1.21 0.11 -10.73
C SER A 47 2.22 -0.08 -9.61
N LEU A 48 1.92 0.48 -8.44
CA LEU A 48 2.78 0.44 -7.27
C LEU A 48 1.96 0.11 -6.03
N ASP A 49 2.49 -0.82 -5.24
CA ASP A 49 1.97 -1.20 -3.94
C ASP A 49 3.14 -1.49 -3.00
N CYS A 50 2.91 -1.46 -1.70
CA CYS A 50 3.92 -1.79 -0.70
C CYS A 50 3.36 -2.69 0.38
N GLU A 51 4.21 -3.54 0.93
CA GLU A 51 3.88 -4.37 2.07
C GLU A 51 4.94 -4.24 3.16
N GLY A 52 4.53 -4.42 4.41
CA GLY A 52 5.41 -4.19 5.54
C GLY A 52 4.81 -4.53 6.89
N PHE A 53 5.66 -4.58 7.91
CA PHE A 53 5.20 -4.79 9.27
C PHE A 53 4.69 -3.47 9.86
N ASN A 54 3.36 -3.31 9.90
CA ASN A 54 2.70 -2.05 10.28
C ASN A 54 3.18 -0.86 9.42
N LEU A 55 3.08 -1.06 8.10
CA LEU A 55 3.59 -0.18 7.06
C LEU A 55 3.29 1.31 7.30
N GLY A 56 4.36 2.11 7.32
CA GLY A 56 4.34 3.56 7.53
C GLY A 56 3.95 4.02 8.94
N ALA A 57 3.50 3.12 9.82
CA ALA A 57 3.06 3.49 11.17
C ALA A 57 4.18 3.41 12.22
N ILE A 58 5.26 2.69 11.90
CA ILE A 58 6.47 2.56 12.72
C ILE A 58 7.73 2.71 11.87
N PRO A 59 8.88 3.05 12.48
CA PRO A 59 10.13 3.13 11.75
C PRO A 59 10.58 1.79 11.14
N ASN A 60 11.22 1.85 9.98
CA ASN A 60 11.72 0.70 9.22
C ASN A 60 10.63 -0.35 8.93
N SER A 61 9.41 0.12 8.66
CA SER A 61 8.24 -0.76 8.47
C SER A 61 8.13 -1.33 7.06
N LEU A 62 8.77 -0.72 6.06
CA LEU A 62 8.73 -1.18 4.67
C LEU A 62 9.46 -2.51 4.50
N GLY A 63 8.76 -3.51 3.95
CA GLY A 63 9.29 -4.85 3.72
C GLY A 63 9.37 -5.25 2.25
N LEU A 64 8.43 -4.78 1.43
CA LEU A 64 8.32 -5.11 0.01
C LEU A 64 7.75 -3.92 -0.76
N ILE A 65 8.27 -3.68 -1.96
CA ILE A 65 7.69 -2.78 -2.95
C ILE A 65 7.33 -3.62 -4.18
N GLN A 66 6.09 -3.54 -4.63
CA GLN A 66 5.61 -4.17 -5.85
C GLN A 66 5.51 -3.11 -6.94
N ILE A 67 6.20 -3.29 -8.06
CA ILE A 67 6.19 -2.33 -9.17
C ILE A 67 6.18 -3.01 -10.55
N ALA A 68 5.31 -2.56 -11.45
CA ALA A 68 5.18 -3.06 -12.81
C ALA A 68 4.59 -1.98 -13.70
N GLN A 69 5.04 -1.92 -14.95
CA GLN A 69 4.37 -1.09 -15.95
C GLN A 69 2.98 -1.64 -16.23
N CYS A 70 2.01 -0.75 -16.32
CA CYS A 70 0.62 -1.05 -16.65
C CYS A 70 0.11 -0.09 -17.72
N TYR A 71 -0.95 -0.50 -18.40
CA TYR A 71 -1.68 0.25 -19.42
C TYR A 71 -0.89 0.65 -20.66
N ALA A 72 -1.63 0.97 -21.71
CA ALA A 72 -1.17 1.85 -22.77
C ALA A 72 -1.47 3.31 -22.41
N ASP A 73 -0.79 4.25 -23.06
CA ASP A 73 -0.87 5.69 -22.79
C ASP A 73 -2.30 6.25 -22.95
N ASP A 74 -3.14 5.58 -23.75
CA ASP A 74 -4.51 5.97 -24.12
C ASP A 74 -5.58 5.55 -23.10
N VAL A 75 -5.24 4.80 -22.05
CA VAL A 75 -6.21 4.34 -21.03
C VAL A 75 -6.96 5.48 -20.32
N PHE A 76 -6.41 6.69 -20.40
CA PHE A 76 -6.97 7.90 -19.81
C PHE A 76 -7.83 8.70 -20.78
N ASP A 77 -7.91 8.30 -22.06
CA ASP A 77 -8.79 8.90 -23.07
C ASP A 77 -10.26 8.55 -22.74
N PRO A 78 -11.17 9.54 -22.67
CA PRO A 78 -12.60 9.27 -22.47
C PRO A 78 -13.23 8.40 -23.56
N ASN A 79 -12.59 8.25 -24.72
CA ASN A 79 -13.04 7.41 -25.84
C ASN A 79 -12.24 6.11 -25.97
N VAL A 80 -11.47 5.71 -24.95
CA VAL A 80 -10.74 4.44 -24.96
C VAL A 80 -11.68 3.29 -25.30
N GLU A 81 -11.24 2.41 -26.20
CA GLU A 81 -12.02 1.23 -26.57
C GLU A 81 -12.18 0.28 -25.38
N THR A 82 -13.32 -0.41 -25.33
CA THR A 82 -13.62 -1.41 -24.29
C THR A 82 -13.73 -2.80 -24.91
N PRO A 83 -13.29 -3.87 -24.22
CA PRO A 83 -12.69 -3.87 -22.88
C PRO A 83 -11.29 -3.24 -22.84
N ILE A 84 -10.94 -2.64 -21.71
CA ILE A 84 -9.65 -1.98 -21.48
C ILE A 84 -8.67 -3.04 -20.94
N PRO A 85 -7.55 -3.32 -21.62
CA PRO A 85 -6.55 -4.25 -21.11
C PRO A 85 -5.69 -3.58 -20.02
N LEU A 86 -5.38 -4.30 -18.94
CA LEU A 86 -4.41 -3.82 -17.94
C LEU A 86 -2.99 -3.76 -18.51
N ASN A 87 -2.67 -4.61 -19.50
CA ASN A 87 -1.35 -4.65 -20.16
C ASN A 87 -0.16 -4.72 -19.18
N ILE A 88 -0.34 -5.43 -18.06
CA ILE A 88 0.71 -5.57 -17.04
C ILE A 88 1.94 -6.24 -17.67
N GLN A 89 3.06 -5.54 -17.61
CA GLN A 89 4.35 -6.05 -18.07
C GLN A 89 5.07 -6.80 -16.94
N PRO A 90 6.06 -7.67 -17.25
CA PRO A 90 6.96 -8.21 -16.25
C PRO A 90 7.54 -7.09 -15.37
N GLY A 91 7.39 -7.26 -14.06
CA GLY A 91 7.75 -6.26 -13.06
C GLY A 91 8.63 -6.84 -11.96
N PHE A 92 8.66 -6.15 -10.82
CA PHE A 92 9.57 -6.44 -9.73
C PHE A 92 8.88 -6.41 -8.36
N MET A 93 9.30 -7.35 -7.53
CA MET A 93 8.96 -7.48 -6.12
C MET A 93 10.24 -7.18 -5.32
N VAL A 94 10.43 -5.92 -4.92
CA VAL A 94 11.68 -5.42 -4.32
C VAL A 94 11.64 -5.57 -2.80
N LYS A 95 12.38 -6.56 -2.29
CA LYS A 95 12.48 -6.85 -0.86
C LYS A 95 13.39 -5.83 -0.16
N ILE A 96 12.93 -5.30 0.96
CA ILE A 96 13.62 -4.31 1.80
C ILE A 96 14.11 -4.97 3.11
N PRO A 97 15.27 -4.60 3.68
CA PRO A 97 16.28 -3.71 3.10
C PRO A 97 16.97 -4.30 1.87
N ASN A 98 17.44 -3.41 1.00
CA ASN A 98 18.18 -3.69 -0.22
C ASN A 98 19.47 -2.86 -0.31
N CYS A 99 20.19 -2.94 -1.44
CA CYS A 99 21.40 -2.14 -1.66
C CYS A 99 21.08 -0.68 -2.08
N PRO A 100 21.98 0.29 -1.81
CA PRO A 100 21.81 1.71 -2.17
C PRO A 100 21.34 1.95 -3.61
N GLU A 101 21.91 1.21 -4.56
CA GLU A 101 21.65 1.35 -5.99
C GLU A 101 20.19 1.08 -6.34
N VAL A 102 19.52 0.16 -5.63
CA VAL A 102 18.09 -0.14 -5.83
C VAL A 102 17.24 1.04 -5.36
N TYR A 103 17.55 1.66 -4.23
CA TYR A 103 16.84 2.86 -3.76
C TYR A 103 17.07 4.06 -4.66
N ASP A 104 18.30 4.24 -5.16
CA ASP A 104 18.63 5.28 -6.13
C ASP A 104 17.92 5.06 -7.46
N GLY A 105 17.83 3.81 -7.93
CA GLY A 105 17.07 3.43 -9.12
C GLY A 105 15.57 3.69 -9.00
N LEU A 106 14.96 3.28 -7.87
CA LEU A 106 13.56 3.60 -7.56
C LEU A 106 13.33 5.11 -7.52
N SER A 107 14.22 5.84 -6.84
CA SER A 107 14.14 7.30 -6.77
C SER A 107 14.21 7.94 -8.15
N ALA A 108 15.19 7.53 -8.96
CA ALA A 108 15.39 8.06 -10.31
C ALA A 108 14.17 7.82 -11.21
N LEU A 109 13.52 6.65 -11.09
CA LEU A 109 12.30 6.32 -11.82
C LEU A 109 11.10 7.15 -11.34
N LEU A 110 10.84 7.16 -10.03
CA LEU A 110 9.62 7.73 -9.44
C LEU A 110 9.65 9.26 -9.35
N THR A 111 10.78 9.90 -9.64
CA THR A 111 10.87 11.35 -9.78
C THR A 111 10.73 11.87 -11.22
N GLN A 112 10.55 11.00 -12.21
CA GLN A 112 10.39 11.44 -13.60
C GLN A 112 9.08 12.19 -13.82
N ASP A 113 9.07 13.22 -14.66
CA ASP A 113 7.86 14.02 -14.95
C ASP A 113 6.83 13.27 -15.80
N ASN A 114 7.31 12.37 -16.68
CA ASN A 114 6.45 11.60 -17.59
C ASN A 114 5.99 10.25 -17.01
N ILE A 115 6.15 10.03 -15.70
CA ILE A 115 5.60 8.84 -15.04
C ILE A 115 4.21 9.14 -14.47
N ARG A 116 3.39 8.11 -14.36
CA ARG A 116 2.17 8.10 -13.55
C ARG A 116 2.19 6.89 -12.64
N ILE A 117 2.05 7.12 -11.35
CA ILE A 117 2.19 6.11 -10.30
C ILE A 117 0.79 5.71 -9.82
N ILE A 118 0.26 4.62 -10.35
CA ILE A 118 -1.05 4.08 -10.00
C ILE A 118 -0.93 3.37 -8.66
N CYS A 119 -1.64 3.87 -7.64
CA CYS A 119 -1.61 3.30 -6.29
C CYS A 119 -3.03 3.10 -5.76
N PHE A 120 -3.19 2.29 -4.72
CA PHE A 120 -4.43 2.24 -3.95
C PHE A 120 -4.14 2.70 -2.51
N ASP A 121 -4.59 3.90 -2.17
CA ASP A 121 -4.44 4.50 -0.84
C ASP A 121 -2.98 4.64 -0.36
N PHE A 122 -2.17 5.31 -1.18
CA PHE A 122 -0.70 5.41 -1.08
C PHE A 122 -0.11 5.92 0.25
N ILE A 123 -0.93 6.39 1.19
CA ILE A 123 -0.48 7.12 2.39
C ILE A 123 0.56 6.33 3.20
N CYS A 124 0.34 5.03 3.36
CA CYS A 124 1.27 4.17 4.11
C CYS A 124 2.50 3.84 3.26
N ASP A 125 2.29 3.54 1.99
CA ASP A 125 3.33 3.17 1.01
C ASP A 125 4.35 4.29 0.88
N PHE A 126 3.90 5.48 0.50
CA PHE A 126 4.78 6.63 0.28
C PHE A 126 5.46 7.11 1.57
N ALA A 127 4.77 7.05 2.72
CA ALA A 127 5.39 7.38 4.00
C ALA A 127 6.57 6.44 4.30
N SER A 128 6.36 5.14 4.09
CA SER A 128 7.40 4.13 4.34
C SER A 128 8.54 4.16 3.30
N MET A 129 8.24 4.43 2.02
CA MET A 129 9.24 4.60 0.97
C MET A 129 10.12 5.83 1.19
N THR A 130 9.50 6.96 1.55
CA THR A 130 10.26 8.19 1.85
C THR A 130 11.09 8.06 3.11
N GLU A 131 10.63 7.29 4.11
CA GLU A 131 11.39 7.01 5.33
C GLU A 131 12.72 6.31 5.03
N VAL A 132 12.71 5.33 4.11
CA VAL A 132 13.93 4.62 3.70
C VAL A 132 14.76 5.39 2.65
N GLY A 133 14.38 6.63 2.34
CA GLY A 133 15.14 7.52 1.47
C GLY A 133 14.77 7.45 -0.02
N ILE A 134 13.70 6.76 -0.40
CA ILE A 134 13.23 6.76 -1.79
C ILE A 134 12.51 8.07 -2.09
N LYS A 135 12.95 8.78 -3.13
CA LYS A 135 12.34 10.02 -3.59
C LYS A 135 11.20 9.73 -4.57
N ILE A 136 10.11 10.47 -4.45
CA ILE A 136 8.91 10.28 -5.28
C ILE A 136 8.42 11.67 -5.71
N ASN A 137 8.06 11.83 -6.99
CA ASN A 137 7.28 12.98 -7.42
C ASN A 137 5.79 12.71 -7.13
N PHE A 138 5.30 13.23 -6.02
CA PHE A 138 3.91 13.01 -5.59
C PHE A 138 2.87 13.64 -6.52
N GLU A 139 3.23 14.63 -7.34
CA GLU A 139 2.31 15.20 -8.33
C GLU A 139 1.90 14.19 -9.41
N ASN A 140 2.70 13.14 -9.58
CA ASN A 140 2.48 12.05 -10.52
C ASN A 140 1.74 10.84 -9.90
N ALA A 141 1.37 10.93 -8.62
CA ALA A 141 0.54 9.93 -7.98
C ALA A 141 -0.87 9.93 -8.56
N PHE A 142 -1.38 8.75 -8.85
CA PHE A 142 -2.76 8.50 -9.26
C PHE A 142 -3.37 7.54 -8.25
N ASP A 143 -4.02 8.09 -7.23
CA ASP A 143 -4.64 7.31 -6.17
C ASP A 143 -6.03 6.87 -6.59
N THR A 144 -6.22 5.56 -6.60
CA THR A 144 -7.45 4.93 -7.05
C THR A 144 -8.51 4.84 -5.94
N GLN A 145 -8.13 5.08 -4.67
CA GLN A 145 -9.05 5.19 -3.55
C GLN A 145 -9.74 6.56 -3.50
N THR A 146 -10.55 6.86 -4.51
CA THR A 146 -11.21 8.17 -4.66
C THR A 146 -12.56 8.26 -3.95
N PHE A 147 -12.71 9.28 -3.10
CA PHE A 147 -13.97 9.88 -2.69
C PHE A 147 -13.85 11.39 -2.61
N GLY A 148 -14.94 12.07 -3.02
CA GLY A 148 -15.05 13.51 -3.07
C GLY A 148 -14.72 14.21 -1.75
N CYS A 149 -14.05 15.34 -1.90
CA CYS A 149 -13.55 16.28 -0.88
C CYS A 149 -14.64 16.90 0.02
N LYS A 150 -15.51 16.10 0.65
CA LYS A 150 -16.52 16.55 1.61
C LYS A 150 -16.32 15.88 2.97
N GLY A 151 -15.25 16.28 3.65
CA GLY A 151 -15.21 16.30 5.12
C GLY A 151 -14.68 15.06 5.85
N THR A 152 -14.35 13.96 5.19
CA THR A 152 -13.64 12.82 5.81
C THR A 152 -12.25 12.68 5.19
N TYR A 153 -11.20 12.81 6.00
CA TYR A 153 -9.80 12.84 5.56
C TYR A 153 -9.31 11.54 4.89
N PHE A 154 -9.94 10.39 5.19
CA PHE A 154 -9.56 9.09 4.64
C PHE A 154 -10.80 8.24 4.36
N PRO A 155 -11.11 7.90 3.10
CA PRO A 155 -12.24 7.04 2.80
C PRO A 155 -11.99 5.58 3.25
N ASN A 156 -13.07 4.90 3.64
CA ASN A 156 -13.06 3.49 4.03
C ASN A 156 -13.63 2.63 2.88
N ARG A 157 -12.91 2.54 1.76
CA ARG A 157 -13.16 1.46 0.79
C ARG A 157 -11.95 0.56 0.72
N SER A 158 -12.22 -0.73 0.73
CA SER A 158 -11.23 -1.76 0.47
C SER A 158 -10.93 -1.85 -1.03
N LEU A 159 -9.73 -2.32 -1.36
CA LEU A 159 -9.33 -2.59 -2.75
C LEU A 159 -10.34 -3.51 -3.44
N LYS A 160 -10.80 -4.55 -2.73
CA LYS A 160 -11.84 -5.47 -3.17
C LYS A 160 -13.11 -4.73 -3.65
N GLU A 161 -13.68 -3.86 -2.83
CA GLU A 161 -14.91 -3.13 -3.17
C GLU A 161 -14.74 -2.21 -4.38
N VAL A 162 -13.52 -1.69 -4.60
CA VAL A 162 -13.22 -0.87 -5.78
C VAL A 162 -13.10 -1.74 -7.01
N CYS A 163 -12.29 -2.81 -6.96
CA CYS A 163 -12.12 -3.76 -8.06
C CYS A 163 -13.43 -4.35 -8.58
N GLU A 164 -14.43 -4.57 -7.71
CA GLU A 164 -15.76 -5.06 -8.10
C GLU A 164 -16.47 -4.16 -9.14
N ASN A 165 -16.11 -2.87 -9.26
CA ASN A 165 -16.66 -1.96 -10.27
C ASN A 165 -15.80 -1.84 -11.54
N GLY A 166 -14.70 -2.59 -11.67
CA GLY A 166 -13.79 -2.55 -12.82
C GLY A 166 -14.24 -3.40 -14.02
N ASN A 167 -15.54 -3.60 -14.23
CA ASN A 167 -16.10 -4.57 -15.18
C ASN A 167 -15.89 -4.25 -16.67
N LEU A 168 -15.25 -3.13 -16.98
CA LEU A 168 -14.82 -2.75 -18.33
C LEU A 168 -13.39 -3.21 -18.64
N CYS A 169 -12.72 -3.87 -17.69
CA CYS A 169 -11.38 -4.41 -17.84
C CYS A 169 -11.41 -5.81 -18.49
N GLU A 170 -10.47 -6.10 -19.39
CA GLU A 170 -10.34 -7.42 -20.04
C GLU A 170 -10.07 -8.53 -19.02
N GLU A 171 -9.18 -8.27 -18.05
CA GLU A 171 -8.77 -9.23 -17.01
C GLU A 171 -9.74 -9.28 -15.81
N TYR A 172 -10.92 -8.62 -15.88
CA TYR A 172 -11.84 -8.46 -14.75
C TYR A 172 -12.21 -9.79 -14.07
N ASP A 173 -12.68 -10.78 -14.83
CA ASP A 173 -13.15 -12.05 -14.25
C ASP A 173 -12.03 -12.79 -13.48
N LEU A 174 -10.81 -12.75 -14.03
CA LEU A 174 -9.62 -13.33 -13.38
C LEU A 174 -9.25 -12.57 -12.11
N CYS A 175 -9.37 -11.23 -12.11
CA CYS A 175 -9.12 -10.42 -10.93
C CYS A 175 -10.14 -10.69 -9.81
N ILE A 176 -11.42 -10.81 -10.15
CA ILE A 176 -12.48 -11.12 -9.18
C ILE A 176 -12.28 -12.52 -8.60
N GLU A 177 -11.88 -13.48 -9.43
CA GLU A 177 -11.56 -14.82 -8.94
C GLU A 177 -10.33 -14.81 -8.04
N ALA A 178 -9.27 -14.10 -8.41
CA ALA A 178 -8.09 -13.93 -7.56
C ALA A 178 -8.45 -13.30 -6.21
N ILE A 179 -9.34 -12.30 -6.17
CA ILE A 179 -9.86 -11.70 -4.92
C ILE A 179 -10.60 -12.72 -4.05
N LYS A 180 -11.41 -13.61 -4.64
CA LYS A 180 -12.14 -14.66 -3.89
C LYS A 180 -11.19 -15.73 -3.35
N GLN A 181 -10.18 -16.09 -4.13
CA GLN A 181 -9.18 -17.08 -3.77
C GLN A 181 -8.10 -16.54 -2.83
N LYS A 182 -7.97 -15.20 -2.75
CA LYS A 182 -7.04 -14.51 -1.87
C LYS A 182 -7.28 -14.97 -0.43
N LYS A 183 -6.44 -15.89 0.05
CA LYS A 183 -6.44 -16.28 1.46
C LYS A 183 -6.27 -15.00 2.27
N SER A 184 -7.20 -14.72 3.16
CA SER A 184 -7.11 -13.54 4.01
C SER A 184 -5.88 -13.69 4.90
N PHE A 185 -4.82 -12.94 4.61
CA PHE A 185 -3.76 -12.72 5.58
C PHE A 185 -4.36 -11.89 6.71
N ASP A 186 -4.43 -12.47 7.91
CA ASP A 186 -4.86 -11.73 9.10
C ASP A 186 -3.66 -10.92 9.61
N PHE A 187 -3.40 -9.80 8.95
CA PHE A 187 -2.30 -8.88 9.29
C PHE A 187 -2.38 -8.41 10.75
N ALA A 188 -3.59 -8.27 11.30
CA ALA A 188 -3.76 -7.86 12.69
C ALA A 188 -3.31 -8.96 13.67
N LYS A 189 -3.68 -10.22 13.38
CA LYS A 189 -3.17 -11.37 14.13
C LYS A 189 -1.66 -11.49 13.99
N PHE A 190 -1.13 -11.34 12.79
CA PHE A 190 0.30 -11.37 12.53
C PHE A 190 1.05 -10.30 13.32
N THR A 191 0.55 -9.06 13.35
CA THR A 191 1.10 -7.97 14.17
C THR A 191 1.16 -8.35 15.64
N TYR A 192 0.09 -8.93 16.19
CA TYR A 192 0.13 -9.40 17.57
C TYR A 192 1.17 -10.49 17.77
N GLU A 193 1.16 -11.55 16.97
CA GLU A 193 2.05 -12.71 17.15
C GLU A 193 3.52 -12.35 16.97
N CYS A 194 3.84 -11.42 16.09
CA CYS A 194 5.22 -11.04 15.76
C CYS A 194 5.70 -9.72 16.40
N ARG A 195 4.92 -9.11 17.31
CA ARG A 195 5.22 -7.79 17.91
C ARG A 195 6.60 -7.66 18.59
N ASN A 196 7.17 -8.78 19.04
CA ASN A 196 8.45 -8.83 19.76
C ASN A 196 9.58 -9.43 18.90
N GLU A 197 9.31 -9.71 17.64
CA GLU A 197 10.30 -10.29 16.73
C GLU A 197 11.27 -9.21 16.22
N ILE A 198 12.51 -9.61 15.97
CA ILE A 198 13.55 -8.69 15.45
C ILE A 198 13.27 -8.34 13.98
N ALA A 199 12.82 -9.32 13.20
CA ALA A 199 12.53 -9.19 11.77
C ALA A 199 11.16 -9.77 11.46
N PRO A 200 10.07 -9.13 11.93
CA PRO A 200 8.73 -9.70 11.84
C PRO A 200 8.29 -9.92 10.39
N PHE A 201 8.62 -9.00 9.48
CA PHE A 201 8.24 -9.13 8.07
C PHE A 201 8.81 -10.39 7.40
N GLU A 202 10.00 -10.86 7.80
CA GLU A 202 10.60 -12.10 7.27
C GLU A 202 9.71 -13.33 7.50
N LYS A 203 8.95 -13.35 8.60
CA LYS A 203 8.01 -14.43 8.92
C LYS A 203 6.78 -14.42 8.01
N MET A 204 6.51 -13.31 7.33
CA MET A 204 5.37 -13.17 6.42
C MET A 204 5.65 -13.78 5.04
N LEU A 205 6.93 -13.90 4.64
CA LEU A 205 7.41 -14.24 3.30
C LEU A 205 7.22 -15.73 2.92
N SER A 206 5.99 -16.22 3.07
CA SER A 206 5.52 -17.52 2.60
C SER A 206 5.20 -17.50 1.09
N GLU A 207 5.04 -18.69 0.49
CA GLU A 207 4.59 -18.82 -0.90
C GLU A 207 3.23 -18.15 -1.13
N ASP A 208 2.28 -18.33 -0.20
CA ASP A 208 0.98 -17.68 -0.25
C ASP A 208 1.11 -16.15 -0.22
N PHE A 209 2.09 -15.60 0.51
CA PHE A 209 2.32 -14.16 0.58
C PHE A 209 2.91 -13.61 -0.73
N TRP A 210 3.89 -14.30 -1.32
CA TRP A 210 4.43 -13.89 -2.62
C TRP A 210 3.35 -13.87 -3.70
N ARG A 211 2.47 -14.89 -3.72
CA ARG A 211 1.33 -14.93 -4.63
C ARG A 211 0.32 -13.82 -4.34
N TYR A 212 0.04 -13.55 -3.07
CA TYR A 212 -0.78 -12.42 -2.63
C TYR A 212 -0.23 -11.09 -3.18
N SER A 213 1.06 -10.81 -2.98
CA SER A 213 1.70 -9.55 -3.40
C SER A 213 1.77 -9.43 -4.92
N CYS A 214 1.95 -10.56 -5.61
CA CYS A 214 1.91 -10.67 -7.07
C CYS A 214 0.56 -10.28 -7.66
N HIS A 215 -0.55 -10.64 -7.00
CA HIS A 215 -1.87 -10.26 -7.46
C HIS A 215 -2.19 -8.80 -7.14
N ASP A 216 -1.74 -8.27 -6.00
CA ASP A 216 -2.11 -6.92 -5.57
C ASP A 216 -1.68 -5.83 -6.53
N ILE A 217 -0.54 -5.98 -7.20
CA ILE A 217 -0.14 -5.00 -8.21
C ILE A 217 -1.10 -4.94 -9.41
N VAL A 218 -1.69 -6.08 -9.78
CA VAL A 218 -2.68 -6.16 -10.86
C VAL A 218 -4.02 -5.62 -10.38
N LEU A 219 -4.40 -5.92 -9.13
CA LEU A 219 -5.63 -5.40 -8.53
C LEU A 219 -5.58 -3.87 -8.35
N THR A 220 -4.42 -3.31 -8.01
CA THR A 220 -4.18 -1.86 -7.96
C THR A 220 -4.36 -1.21 -9.33
N ALA A 221 -3.91 -1.87 -10.41
CA ALA A 221 -4.22 -1.42 -11.76
C ALA A 221 -5.74 -1.53 -12.02
N LEU A 222 -6.40 -2.67 -11.76
CA LEU A 222 -7.86 -2.76 -11.94
C LEU A 222 -8.64 -1.67 -11.17
N ALA A 223 -8.20 -1.30 -9.98
CA ALA A 223 -8.78 -0.21 -9.21
C ALA A 223 -8.68 1.14 -9.93
N GLY A 224 -7.61 1.36 -10.72
CA GLY A 224 -7.45 2.53 -11.58
C GLY A 224 -8.49 2.59 -12.68
N ILE A 225 -8.71 1.49 -13.40
CA ILE A 225 -9.80 1.39 -14.39
C ILE A 225 -11.14 1.66 -13.71
N SER A 226 -11.41 1.03 -12.57
CA SER A 226 -12.64 1.27 -11.82
C SER A 226 -12.81 2.73 -11.41
N ALA A 227 -11.75 3.42 -11.01
CA ALA A 227 -11.82 4.82 -10.60
C ALA A 227 -12.11 5.74 -11.79
N ILE A 228 -11.41 5.53 -12.91
CA ILE A 228 -11.60 6.31 -14.14
C ILE A 228 -13.01 6.13 -14.68
N THR A 229 -13.51 4.90 -14.75
CA THR A 229 -14.86 4.63 -15.30
C THR A 229 -15.97 5.18 -14.41
N LYS A 230 -15.77 5.17 -13.09
CA LYS A 230 -16.77 5.63 -12.12
C LYS A 230 -16.80 7.14 -11.94
N TYR A 231 -15.64 7.79 -11.95
CA TYR A 231 -15.51 9.20 -11.57
C TYR A 231 -15.00 10.10 -12.70
N GLY A 232 -14.48 9.53 -13.78
CA GLY A 232 -13.81 10.26 -14.86
C GLY A 232 -12.34 10.57 -14.56
N THR A 233 -11.50 10.49 -15.59
CA THR A 233 -10.04 10.71 -15.52
C THR A 233 -9.67 12.01 -14.79
N ASP A 234 -10.24 13.14 -15.21
CA ASP A 234 -9.85 14.45 -14.69
C ASP A 234 -10.14 14.60 -13.20
N ASN A 235 -11.27 14.09 -12.74
CA ASN A 235 -11.64 14.11 -11.32
C ASN A 235 -10.68 13.25 -10.49
N VAL A 236 -10.31 12.06 -10.98
CA VAL A 236 -9.36 11.19 -10.26
C VAL A 236 -7.98 11.86 -10.17
N ILE A 237 -7.51 12.51 -11.24
CA ILE A 237 -6.27 13.28 -11.24
C ILE A 237 -6.34 14.43 -10.23
N GLU A 238 -7.42 15.21 -10.22
CA GLU A 238 -7.60 16.33 -9.29
C GLU A 238 -7.60 15.85 -7.84
N TYR A 239 -8.35 14.79 -7.52
CA TYR A 239 -8.39 14.22 -6.17
C TYR A 239 -7.05 13.65 -5.73
N SER A 240 -6.32 13.01 -6.65
CA SER A 240 -4.98 12.49 -6.37
C SER A 240 -4.01 13.61 -6.04
N LYS A 241 -4.04 14.72 -6.81
CA LYS A 241 -3.21 15.90 -6.56
C LYS A 241 -3.52 16.58 -5.23
N ASP A 242 -4.80 16.74 -4.89
CA ASP A 242 -5.21 17.30 -3.59
C ASP A 242 -4.74 16.40 -2.42
N LYS A 243 -4.88 15.08 -2.56
CA LYS A 243 -4.39 14.11 -1.56
C LYS A 243 -2.86 14.15 -1.43
N ALA A 244 -2.13 14.18 -2.55
CA ALA A 244 -0.67 14.27 -2.59
C ALA A 244 -0.16 15.57 -1.93
N LYS A 245 -0.76 16.71 -2.26
CA LYS A 245 -0.42 17.99 -1.66
C LYS A 245 -0.62 17.98 -0.14
N LYS A 246 -1.78 17.49 0.33
CA LYS A 246 -2.05 17.37 1.77
C LYS A 246 -1.08 16.43 2.46
N PHE A 247 -0.76 15.30 1.82
CA PHE A 247 0.23 14.34 2.32
C PHE A 247 1.59 15.01 2.50
N GLU A 248 2.08 15.75 1.50
CA GLU A 248 3.34 16.48 1.57
C GLU A 248 3.37 17.57 2.64
N GLU A 249 2.31 18.38 2.72
CA GLU A 249 2.18 19.43 3.74
C GLU A 249 2.25 18.81 5.14
N PHE A 250 1.56 17.69 5.32
CA PHE A 250 1.54 16.96 6.58
C PHE A 250 2.91 16.36 6.93
N GLN A 251 3.62 15.76 5.96
CA GLN A 251 4.98 15.27 6.17
C GLN A 251 5.96 16.39 6.53
N LYS A 252 5.89 17.54 5.83
CA LYS A 252 6.77 18.69 6.08
C LYS A 252 6.55 19.28 7.47
N GLN A 253 5.30 19.30 7.92
CA GLN A 253 4.96 19.90 9.21
C GLN A 253 5.26 18.97 10.39
N TYR A 254 5.03 17.67 10.22
CA TYR A 254 4.91 16.74 11.34
C TYR A 254 5.83 15.51 11.26
N GLY A 255 6.56 15.36 10.17
CA GLY A 255 7.51 14.27 9.96
C GLY A 255 7.00 13.21 8.97
N ILE A 256 7.95 12.42 8.45
CA ILE A 256 7.76 11.51 7.31
C ILE A 256 6.64 10.49 7.55
N LEU A 257 6.56 9.90 8.75
CA LEU A 257 5.58 8.87 9.09
C LEU A 257 4.23 9.43 9.58
N ALA A 258 4.15 10.73 9.84
CA ALA A 258 2.97 11.35 10.43
C ALA A 258 1.67 11.09 9.64
N PRO A 259 1.63 11.13 8.29
CA PRO A 259 0.40 10.86 7.55
C PRO A 259 -0.17 9.47 7.79
N SER A 260 0.67 8.43 7.79
CA SER A 260 0.24 7.04 8.00
C SER A 260 -0.21 6.82 9.45
N ILE A 261 0.48 7.42 10.40
CA ILE A 261 0.10 7.39 11.81
C ILE A 261 -1.28 8.07 12.01
N ALA A 262 -1.50 9.25 11.41
CA ALA A 262 -2.77 9.97 11.47
C ALA A 262 -3.93 9.21 10.80
N LYS A 263 -3.65 8.50 9.70
CA LYS A 263 -4.62 7.60 9.05
C LYS A 263 -5.03 6.48 10.01
N ASN A 264 -4.09 5.77 10.62
CA ASN A 264 -4.37 4.70 11.60
C ASN A 264 -5.15 5.21 12.83
N ALA A 265 -4.80 6.40 13.31
CA ALA A 265 -5.50 7.12 14.36
C ALA A 265 -6.99 7.34 14.03
N SER A 266 -7.31 7.81 12.82
CA SER A 266 -8.68 8.12 12.39
C SER A 266 -9.62 6.92 12.43
N PHE A 267 -9.11 5.70 12.21
CA PHE A 267 -9.89 4.46 12.28
C PHE A 267 -10.08 3.93 13.70
N THR A 268 -9.26 4.38 14.65
CA THR A 268 -9.26 3.80 16.01
C THR A 268 -10.40 4.35 16.85
N ALA A 269 -10.77 5.63 16.69
CA ALA A 269 -11.88 6.24 17.45
C ALA A 269 -13.23 5.52 17.25
N SER A 270 -13.50 4.93 16.08
CA SER A 270 -14.74 4.18 15.81
C SER A 270 -14.73 2.73 16.31
N HIS A 271 -13.55 2.11 16.40
CA HIS A 271 -13.39 0.72 16.88
C HIS A 271 -13.23 0.66 18.39
N VAL A 272 -12.73 1.73 18.99
CA VAL A 272 -12.55 1.87 20.42
C VAL A 272 -13.88 1.79 21.18
N ASP A 273 -14.95 2.39 20.67
CA ASP A 273 -16.29 2.25 21.26
C ASP A 273 -16.83 0.81 21.15
N GLN A 274 -16.33 0.03 20.19
CA GLN A 274 -16.64 -1.39 20.04
C GLN A 274 -15.79 -2.28 20.96
N LEU A 275 -14.66 -1.80 21.50
CA LEU A 275 -13.76 -2.54 22.41
C LEU A 275 -14.48 -3.08 23.64
N LYS A 276 -15.36 -2.26 24.24
CA LYS A 276 -16.10 -2.65 25.44
C LYS A 276 -17.17 -3.72 25.18
N ARG A 277 -17.46 -4.00 23.90
CA ARG A 277 -18.62 -4.83 23.48
C ARG A 277 -18.21 -6.08 22.68
N SER A 278 -16.95 -6.23 22.31
CA SER A 278 -16.54 -7.30 21.42
C SER A 278 -16.05 -8.55 22.18
N SER A 279 -16.81 -9.64 22.06
CA SER A 279 -16.42 -10.98 22.53
C SER A 279 -15.72 -11.85 21.47
N LYS A 280 -15.27 -11.27 20.33
CA LYS A 280 -14.66 -12.04 19.23
C LYS A 280 -13.16 -11.76 19.09
N LEU A 281 -12.36 -12.83 18.97
CA LEU A 281 -10.90 -12.79 18.82
C LEU A 281 -10.41 -11.89 17.68
N LYS A 282 -11.04 -11.95 16.50
CA LYS A 282 -10.64 -11.14 15.33
C LYS A 282 -10.60 -9.65 15.63
N PHE A 283 -11.59 -9.15 16.39
CA PHE A 283 -11.63 -7.75 16.78
C PHE A 283 -10.56 -7.42 17.81
N ALA A 284 -10.27 -8.33 18.75
CA ALA A 284 -9.16 -8.14 19.70
C ALA A 284 -7.81 -8.01 18.97
N TYR A 285 -7.53 -8.84 17.97
CA TYR A 285 -6.33 -8.70 17.14
C TYR A 285 -6.29 -7.35 16.40
N SER A 286 -7.39 -6.97 15.74
CA SER A 286 -7.49 -5.69 15.01
C SER A 286 -7.27 -4.49 15.93
N ASN A 287 -7.82 -4.55 17.14
CA ASN A 287 -7.68 -3.52 18.14
C ASN A 287 -6.26 -3.42 18.69
N PHE A 288 -5.66 -4.57 19.02
CA PHE A 288 -4.27 -4.63 19.43
C PHE A 288 -3.37 -3.98 18.38
N SER A 289 -3.46 -4.43 17.11
CA SER A 289 -2.62 -3.94 16.02
C SER A 289 -2.71 -2.41 15.86
N ARG A 290 -3.92 -1.84 15.84
CA ARG A 290 -4.09 -0.38 15.67
C ARG A 290 -3.63 0.43 16.87
N ALA A 291 -4.01 0.03 18.07
CA ALA A 291 -3.59 0.71 19.29
C ALA A 291 -2.06 0.63 19.43
N TRP A 292 -1.46 -0.50 19.06
CA TRP A 292 -0.02 -0.70 19.07
C TRP A 292 0.67 0.24 18.09
N CYS A 293 0.20 0.35 16.84
CA CYS A 293 0.71 1.33 15.87
C CYS A 293 0.67 2.77 16.41
N ILE A 294 -0.44 3.15 17.05
CA ILE A 294 -0.57 4.47 17.68
C ILE A 294 0.43 4.64 18.80
N VAL A 295 0.58 3.67 19.71
CA VAL A 295 1.52 3.75 20.83
C VAL A 295 2.97 3.90 20.34
N GLN A 296 3.36 3.13 19.31
CA GLN A 296 4.69 3.20 18.72
C GLN A 296 4.94 4.54 18.02
N GLY A 297 3.94 5.07 17.30
CA GLY A 297 4.03 6.33 16.56
C GLY A 297 3.65 7.58 17.36
N TYR A 298 3.14 7.46 18.59
CA TYR A 298 2.50 8.56 19.31
C TYR A 298 3.43 9.75 19.48
N ASP A 299 4.68 9.50 19.86
CA ASP A 299 5.63 10.57 20.14
C ASP A 299 6.09 11.28 18.85
N MET A 300 5.95 10.60 17.70
CA MET A 300 6.23 11.14 16.36
C MET A 300 5.06 11.97 15.81
N MET A 301 3.87 11.89 16.40
CA MET A 301 2.75 12.72 15.98
C MET A 301 2.91 14.15 16.46
N ASP A 302 2.35 15.08 15.71
CA ASP A 302 2.27 16.47 16.10
C ASP A 302 1.16 16.76 17.13
N PRO A 303 1.19 17.93 17.79
CA PRO A 303 0.21 18.29 18.81
C PRO A 303 -1.24 18.32 18.33
N ASP A 304 -1.52 18.74 17.09
CA ASP A 304 -2.88 18.83 16.57
C ASP A 304 -3.44 17.44 16.25
N THR A 305 -2.63 16.55 15.69
CA THR A 305 -2.98 15.13 15.52
C THR A 305 -3.23 14.46 16.86
N LYS A 306 -2.35 14.68 17.85
CA LYS A 306 -2.56 14.20 19.23
C LYS A 306 -3.86 14.70 19.81
N LYS A 307 -4.20 15.98 19.59
CA LYS A 307 -5.47 16.57 20.02
C LYS A 307 -6.67 15.96 19.29
N SER A 308 -6.51 15.58 18.03
CA SER A 308 -7.56 14.93 17.21
C SER A 308 -7.88 13.50 17.65
N LEU A 309 -6.94 12.81 18.29
CA LEU A 309 -7.12 11.44 18.81
C LEU A 309 -8.21 11.32 19.90
N LYS A 310 -8.64 12.45 20.49
CA LYS A 310 -9.57 12.53 21.64
C LYS A 310 -9.10 11.85 22.93
N HIS A 311 -8.05 11.05 22.89
CA HIS A 311 -7.51 10.29 24.01
C HIS A 311 -5.99 10.44 24.09
N PRO A 312 -5.40 10.41 25.31
CA PRO A 312 -3.96 10.48 25.50
C PRO A 312 -3.28 9.14 25.20
N LYS A 313 -1.94 9.10 25.16
CA LYS A 313 -1.15 7.88 24.86
C LYS A 313 -1.52 6.71 25.77
N GLU A 314 -1.69 6.97 27.06
CA GLU A 314 -1.99 5.99 28.11
C GLU A 314 -3.28 5.21 27.81
N TYR A 315 -4.24 5.87 27.17
CA TYR A 315 -5.48 5.22 26.73
C TYR A 315 -5.23 4.12 25.69
N PHE A 316 -4.35 4.38 24.72
CA PHE A 316 -4.01 3.40 23.70
C PHE A 316 -3.14 2.27 24.26
N VAL A 317 -2.30 2.56 25.26
CA VAL A 317 -1.58 1.53 26.03
C VAL A 317 -2.58 0.59 26.71
N GLU A 318 -3.58 1.14 27.43
CA GLU A 318 -4.64 0.34 28.06
C GLU A 318 -5.42 -0.50 27.04
N CYS A 319 -5.70 0.05 25.85
CA CYS A 319 -6.34 -0.69 24.76
C CYS A 319 -5.50 -1.89 24.30
N CYS A 320 -4.19 -1.73 24.15
CA CYS A 320 -3.26 -2.82 23.82
C CYS A 320 -3.28 -3.91 24.88
N GLU A 321 -3.17 -3.53 26.16
CA GLU A 321 -3.13 -4.47 27.30
C GLU A 321 -4.43 -5.27 27.42
N ASN A 322 -5.58 -4.58 27.34
CA ASN A 322 -6.89 -5.24 27.39
C ASN A 322 -7.11 -6.19 26.21
N ALA A 323 -6.71 -5.79 24.99
CA ALA A 323 -6.82 -6.65 23.82
C ALA A 323 -5.89 -7.87 23.92
N ALA A 324 -4.64 -7.67 24.37
CA ALA A 324 -3.68 -8.75 24.56
C ALA A 324 -4.18 -9.78 25.60
N LYS A 325 -4.68 -9.31 26.74
CA LYS A 325 -5.27 -10.18 27.77
C LYS A 325 -6.43 -11.00 27.22
N PHE A 326 -7.35 -10.37 26.49
CA PHE A 326 -8.48 -11.08 25.88
C PHE A 326 -8.00 -12.16 24.89
N ILE A 327 -6.99 -11.86 24.07
CA ILE A 327 -6.40 -12.84 23.14
C ILE A 327 -5.80 -14.01 23.91
N GLU A 328 -5.02 -13.76 24.97
CA GLU A 328 -4.38 -14.81 25.78
C GLU A 328 -5.39 -15.72 26.48
N GLU A 329 -6.52 -15.18 26.92
CA GLU A 329 -7.58 -15.95 27.60
C GLU A 329 -8.43 -16.79 26.64
N ASN A 330 -8.56 -16.38 25.36
CA ASN A 330 -9.55 -16.94 24.43
C ASN A 330 -8.96 -17.60 23.19
N ALA A 331 -7.69 -17.32 22.84
CA ALA A 331 -7.06 -17.93 21.68
C ALA A 331 -6.78 -19.42 21.96
N PRO A 332 -6.94 -20.31 20.95
CA PRO A 332 -6.53 -21.70 21.08
C PRO A 332 -5.04 -21.75 21.47
N LYS A 333 -4.73 -22.48 22.54
CA LYS A 333 -3.32 -22.74 22.91
C LYS A 333 -2.70 -23.59 21.80
N GLN A 334 -1.66 -23.05 21.16
CA GLN A 334 -0.89 -23.75 20.13
C GLN A 334 -0.01 -24.83 20.75
#